data_AF-A0A2V8N8I1-F1
#
_entry.id   AF-A0A2V8N8I1-F1
#
_cell.length_a   1.000
_cell.length_b   1.000
_cell.length_c   1.000
_cell.angle_alpha   90.00
_cell.angle_beta   90.00
_cell.angle_gamma   90.00
#
_symmetry.space_group_name_H-M   'P 1'
#
loop_
_entity.id
_entity.type
_entity.pdbx_description
1 polymer ?
#
loop_
_entity_poly.entity_id
_entity_poly.type
_entity_poly.pdbx_seq_one_letter_code
_entity_poly.pdbx_strand_id
1 'polypeptide(L)'
;MRPVKHAERVLTKVAAGLFNSIQFFNKYKPNPSFTPKWSDKPLLKSWQKSKPTLGWPRTTDSLCPNCVIEAREEILSGKRDVSVLVNEKIGEIKAQIIERDGEIWMVKDCPTHGHFEDMMAIDSKFLTHIEAMFPGRDIPAHNDEKLHNHGSSTIKYGRGSVLTVDLTNRCNMMCDPCFMDANQVGFVHELSFDDVKEILDNAISIKPRRQMSVQFSGGEPTISPHFIEAVKYARKVGYNSVQCAT
;
A
#
# COMPACT_ATOMS: atom_id res chain seq x y z
N MET A 1 26.32 -27.08 37.26
CA MET A 1 25.26 -27.19 36.23
C MET A 1 23.96 -26.66 36.82
N ARG A 2 23.21 -25.79 36.11
CA ARG A 2 22.03 -25.12 36.68
C ARG A 2 20.77 -25.98 36.44
N PRO A 3 20.25 -26.75 37.43
CA PRO A 3 19.06 -27.61 37.27
C PRO A 3 17.84 -26.85 36.74
N VAL A 4 17.75 -25.56 37.05
CA VAL A 4 16.75 -24.62 36.52
C VAL A 4 16.72 -24.61 34.99
N LYS A 5 17.88 -24.58 34.31
CA LYS A 5 17.94 -24.58 32.83
C LYS A 5 17.39 -25.87 32.22
N HIS A 6 17.54 -27.01 32.91
CA HIS A 6 16.99 -28.28 32.45
C HIS A 6 15.48 -28.33 32.65
N ALA A 7 14.98 -27.85 33.79
CA ALA A 7 13.55 -27.72 34.06
C ALA A 7 12.85 -26.80 33.06
N GLU A 8 13.42 -25.62 32.79
CA GLU A 8 12.93 -24.68 31.75
C GLU A 8 12.88 -25.35 30.38
N ARG A 9 13.95 -26.06 29.98
CA ARG A 9 14.00 -26.74 28.68
C ARG A 9 12.96 -27.86 28.57
N VAL A 10 12.70 -28.59 29.65
CA VAL A 10 11.64 -29.60 29.71
C VAL A 10 10.27 -28.92 29.57
N LEU A 11 10.02 -27.85 30.31
CA LEU A 11 8.77 -27.08 30.24
C LEU A 11 8.51 -26.56 28.82
N THR A 12 9.52 -25.98 28.16
CA THR A 12 9.39 -25.50 26.77
C THR A 12 9.05 -26.64 25.81
N LYS A 13 9.68 -27.81 25.96
CA LYS A 13 9.39 -28.98 25.11
C LYS A 13 7.98 -29.51 25.33
N VAL A 14 7.52 -29.56 26.59
CA VAL A 14 6.15 -29.97 26.93
C VAL A 14 5.14 -28.98 26.34
N ALA A 15 5.36 -27.67 26.51
CA ALA A 15 4.50 -26.63 25.95
C ALA A 15 4.44 -26.72 24.41
N ALA A 16 5.58 -26.92 23.74
CA ALA A 16 5.62 -27.10 22.29
C ALA A 16 4.87 -28.36 21.84
N GLY A 17 5.03 -29.48 22.56
CA GLY A 17 4.29 -30.71 22.31
C GLY A 17 2.77 -30.53 22.46
N LEU A 18 2.32 -29.92 23.56
CA LEU A 18 0.92 -29.61 23.80
C LEU A 18 0.34 -28.69 22.72
N PHE A 19 1.07 -27.62 22.37
CA PHE A 19 0.65 -26.69 21.32
C PHE A 19 0.46 -27.41 19.98
N ASN A 20 1.43 -28.24 19.57
CA ASN A 20 1.36 -28.97 18.31
C ASN A 20 0.20 -29.98 18.29
N SER A 21 -0.04 -30.68 19.40
CA SER A 21 -1.20 -31.57 19.55
C SER A 21 -2.51 -30.81 19.42
N ILE A 22 -2.67 -29.67 20.11
CA ILE A 22 -3.87 -28.82 20.00
C ILE A 22 -4.06 -28.33 18.56
N GLN A 23 -2.99 -27.86 17.91
CA GLN A 23 -3.04 -27.41 16.50
C GLN A 23 -3.42 -28.54 15.55
N PHE A 24 -2.97 -29.77 15.79
CA PHE A 24 -3.33 -30.94 15.00
C PHE A 24 -4.85 -31.20 15.04
N PHE A 25 -5.44 -31.24 16.24
CA PHE A 25 -6.88 -31.45 16.39
C PHE A 25 -7.72 -30.29 15.85
N ASN A 26 -7.26 -29.04 16.00
CA ASN A 26 -7.95 -27.86 15.48
C ASN A 26 -8.10 -27.83 13.95
N LYS A 27 -7.32 -28.63 13.20
CA LYS A 27 -7.40 -28.71 11.74
C LYS A 27 -8.60 -29.53 11.23
N TYR A 28 -9.13 -30.46 12.01
CA TYR A 28 -10.17 -31.40 11.54
C TYR A 28 -11.55 -30.75 11.40
N LYS A 29 -11.87 -29.77 12.26
CA LYS A 29 -13.12 -28.97 12.19
C LYS A 29 -12.84 -27.54 12.66
N PRO A 30 -12.23 -26.69 11.82
CA PRO A 30 -11.93 -25.33 12.22
C PRO A 30 -13.21 -24.53 12.44
N ASN A 31 -13.31 -23.83 13.57
CA ASN A 31 -14.41 -22.90 13.83
C ASN A 31 -14.46 -21.80 12.75
N PRO A 32 -15.68 -21.29 12.45
CA PRO A 32 -15.84 -20.17 11.54
C PRO A 32 -15.01 -18.97 12.01
N SER A 33 -14.53 -18.19 11.04
CA SER A 33 -13.81 -16.96 11.35
C SER A 33 -14.76 -15.88 11.85
N PHE A 34 -14.29 -15.10 12.83
CA PHE A 34 -14.99 -13.91 13.31
C PHE A 34 -15.01 -12.82 12.22
N THR A 35 -16.13 -12.11 12.12
CA THR A 35 -16.30 -10.93 11.27
C THR A 35 -16.17 -9.68 12.14
N PRO A 36 -15.09 -8.89 11.98
CA PRO A 36 -14.86 -7.69 12.79
C PRO A 36 -15.68 -6.51 12.28
N LYS A 37 -16.01 -5.54 13.16
CA LYS A 37 -16.82 -4.36 12.81
C LYS A 37 -16.29 -3.52 11.64
N TRP A 38 -14.99 -3.58 11.38
CA TRP A 38 -14.33 -2.83 10.31
C TRP A 38 -14.34 -3.53 8.94
N SER A 39 -14.98 -4.69 8.81
CA SER A 39 -15.13 -5.42 7.54
C SER A 39 -16.49 -6.11 7.45
N ASP A 40 -17.05 -6.22 6.24
CA ASP A 40 -18.27 -7.00 5.99
C ASP A 40 -17.97 -8.48 5.70
N LYS A 41 -16.68 -8.87 5.70
CA LYS A 41 -16.21 -10.23 5.41
C LYS A 41 -15.45 -10.79 6.61
N PRO A 42 -15.51 -12.11 6.85
CA PRO A 42 -14.80 -12.73 7.96
C PRO A 42 -13.28 -12.70 7.75
N LEU A 43 -12.53 -12.76 8.85
CA LEU A 43 -11.07 -12.87 8.80
C LEU A 43 -10.62 -14.12 8.02
N LEU A 44 -9.68 -13.94 7.09
CA LEU A 44 -9.07 -15.07 6.39
C LEU A 44 -8.16 -15.87 7.33
N LYS A 45 -8.38 -17.18 7.35
CA LYS A 45 -7.44 -18.14 7.97
C LYS A 45 -6.15 -18.20 7.14
N SER A 46 -5.05 -18.64 7.74
CA SER A 46 -3.73 -18.66 7.06
C SER A 46 -3.75 -19.44 5.74
N TRP A 47 -4.45 -20.58 5.68
CA TRP A 47 -4.57 -21.41 4.47
C TRP A 47 -5.52 -20.85 3.41
N GLN A 48 -6.35 -19.84 3.74
CA GLN A 48 -7.24 -19.17 2.80
C GLN A 48 -6.56 -17.97 2.13
N LYS A 49 -5.43 -17.50 2.67
CA LYS A 49 -4.70 -16.35 2.13
C LYS A 49 -3.91 -16.79 0.92
N SER A 50 -4.14 -16.12 -0.21
CA SER A 50 -3.31 -16.30 -1.40
C SER A 50 -2.01 -15.50 -1.28
N LYS A 51 -0.99 -15.92 -2.00
CA LYS A 51 0.29 -15.21 -2.16
C LYS A 51 0.50 -14.91 -3.65
N PRO A 52 1.14 -13.79 -4.00
CA PRO A 52 1.70 -13.63 -5.35
C PRO A 52 2.80 -14.68 -5.56
N THR A 53 3.25 -14.85 -6.80
CA THR A 53 4.48 -15.60 -7.08
C THR A 53 5.64 -14.86 -6.41
N LEU A 54 6.31 -15.54 -5.47
CA LEU A 54 7.48 -15.05 -4.74
C LEU A 54 8.72 -15.88 -5.16
N GLY A 55 9.90 -15.40 -4.80
CA GLY A 55 11.19 -15.95 -5.22
C GLY A 55 11.65 -15.49 -6.60
N TRP A 56 12.82 -15.96 -7.00
CA TRP A 56 13.52 -15.63 -8.25
C TRP A 56 13.98 -16.94 -8.93
N PRO A 57 13.98 -17.00 -10.27
CA PRO A 57 13.45 -16.00 -11.18
C PRO A 57 11.91 -16.02 -11.20
N ARG A 58 11.29 -14.87 -11.50
CA ARG A 58 9.84 -14.80 -11.74
C ARG A 58 9.49 -13.73 -12.78
N THR A 59 8.36 -13.92 -13.43
CA THR A 59 7.78 -12.92 -14.35
C THR A 59 6.68 -12.12 -13.65
N THR A 60 6.65 -10.82 -13.90
CA THR A 60 5.60 -9.91 -13.41
C THR A 60 5.22 -8.89 -14.49
N ASP A 61 4.19 -8.10 -14.21
CA ASP A 61 3.82 -6.95 -15.02
C ASP A 61 4.58 -5.72 -14.52
N SER A 62 5.06 -4.90 -15.44
CA SER A 62 5.76 -3.65 -15.17
C SER A 62 5.34 -2.59 -16.19
N LEU A 63 5.78 -1.35 -15.96
CA LEU A 63 5.55 -0.25 -16.88
C LEU A 63 6.85 0.14 -17.59
N CYS A 64 6.77 0.36 -18.90
CA CYS A 64 7.83 0.99 -19.66
C CYS A 64 7.93 2.47 -19.24
N PRO A 65 9.10 2.94 -18.75
CA PRO A 65 9.23 4.31 -18.26
C PRO A 65 8.98 5.34 -19.37
N ASN A 66 9.37 5.05 -20.60
CA ASN A 66 9.21 5.96 -21.73
C ASN A 66 7.77 6.00 -22.25
N CYS A 67 7.09 4.84 -22.40
CA CYS A 67 5.68 4.82 -22.78
C CYS A 67 4.80 5.63 -21.82
N VAL A 68 5.09 5.57 -20.51
CA VAL A 68 4.33 6.31 -19.50
C VAL A 68 4.55 7.82 -19.63
N ILE A 69 5.78 8.26 -19.90
CA ILE A 69 6.09 9.67 -20.14
C ILE A 69 5.38 10.18 -21.39
N GLU A 70 5.48 9.45 -22.51
CA GLU A 70 4.82 9.80 -23.77
C GLU A 70 3.30 9.89 -23.60
N ALA A 71 2.69 8.90 -22.94
CA ALA A 71 1.26 8.90 -22.68
C ALA A 71 0.82 10.10 -21.82
N ARG A 72 1.63 10.47 -20.82
CA ARG A 72 1.38 11.65 -20.01
C ARG A 72 1.45 12.93 -20.84
N GLU A 73 2.44 13.07 -21.73
CA GLU A 73 2.56 14.22 -22.63
C GLU A 73 1.40 14.33 -23.61
N GLU A 74 0.93 13.20 -24.16
CA GLU A 74 -0.25 13.15 -25.03
C GLU A 74 -1.52 13.61 -24.29
N ILE A 75 -1.69 13.19 -23.04
CA ILE A 75 -2.82 13.62 -22.20
C ILE A 75 -2.74 15.12 -21.90
N LEU A 76 -1.58 15.60 -21.46
CA LEU A 76 -1.38 17.01 -21.13
C LEU A 76 -1.51 17.94 -22.34
N SER A 77 -1.16 17.45 -23.54
CA SER A 77 -1.35 18.19 -24.79
C SER A 77 -2.77 18.08 -25.37
N GLY A 78 -3.66 17.33 -24.72
CA GLY A 78 -5.05 17.13 -25.15
C GLY A 78 -5.20 16.20 -26.36
N LYS A 79 -4.14 15.50 -26.78
CA LYS A 79 -4.19 14.50 -27.87
C LYS A 79 -4.93 13.23 -27.45
N ARG A 80 -4.97 12.96 -26.14
CA ARG A 80 -5.58 11.76 -25.57
C ARG A 80 -6.35 12.10 -24.30
N ASP A 81 -7.49 11.46 -24.09
CA ASP A 81 -8.29 11.65 -22.87
C ASP A 81 -7.69 10.89 -21.68
N VAL A 82 -7.88 11.39 -20.45
CA VAL A 82 -7.34 10.76 -19.23
C VAL A 82 -7.94 9.38 -18.93
N SER A 83 -9.16 9.09 -19.38
CA SER A 83 -9.84 7.80 -19.12
C SER A 83 -9.09 6.59 -19.68
N VAL A 84 -8.18 6.80 -20.63
CA VAL A 84 -7.30 5.75 -21.18
C VAL A 84 -6.40 5.13 -20.11
N LEU A 85 -6.03 5.88 -19.06
CA LEU A 85 -5.23 5.35 -17.94
C LEU A 85 -6.01 4.31 -17.12
N VAL A 86 -7.34 4.33 -17.19
CA VAL A 86 -8.23 3.40 -16.50
C VAL A 86 -8.61 2.24 -17.42
N ASN A 87 -8.93 2.56 -18.68
CA ASN A 87 -9.54 1.61 -19.61
C ASN A 87 -8.51 0.82 -20.44
N GLU A 88 -7.28 1.30 -20.53
CA GLU A 88 -6.22 0.69 -21.34
C GLU A 88 -4.98 0.34 -20.50
N LYS A 89 -4.09 -0.46 -21.10
CA LYS A 89 -2.85 -0.95 -20.48
C LYS A 89 -1.63 -0.25 -21.07
N ILE A 90 -1.60 1.07 -20.96
CA ILE A 90 -0.58 1.88 -21.61
C ILE A 90 0.79 1.59 -20.99
N GLY A 91 1.74 1.18 -21.83
CA GLY A 91 3.10 0.87 -21.40
C GLY A 91 3.24 -0.39 -20.54
N GLU A 92 2.18 -1.18 -20.36
CA GLU A 92 2.26 -2.45 -19.61
C GLU A 92 3.09 -3.47 -20.41
N ILE A 93 4.19 -3.92 -19.82
CA ILE A 93 5.11 -4.91 -20.39
C ILE A 93 5.42 -5.99 -19.36
N LYS A 94 5.90 -7.14 -19.83
CA LYS A 94 6.42 -8.18 -18.93
C LYS A 94 7.82 -7.80 -18.45
N ALA A 95 8.06 -8.05 -17.18
CA ALA A 95 9.38 -7.93 -16.56
C ALA A 95 9.77 -9.27 -15.92
N GLN A 96 11.06 -9.61 -16.00
CA GLN A 96 11.68 -10.69 -15.25
C GLN A 96 12.36 -10.12 -14.02
N ILE A 97 12.07 -10.69 -12.85
CA ILE A 97 12.82 -10.43 -11.63
C ILE A 97 13.81 -11.58 -11.46
N ILE A 98 15.10 -11.27 -11.51
CA ILE A 98 16.20 -12.23 -11.49
C ILE A 98 17.19 -11.91 -10.36
N GLU A 99 17.95 -12.91 -9.95
CA GLU A 99 19.11 -12.72 -9.08
C GLU A 99 20.39 -12.68 -9.93
N ARG A 100 21.22 -11.66 -9.73
CA ARG A 100 22.51 -11.46 -10.40
C ARG A 100 23.51 -10.96 -9.35
N ASP A 101 24.61 -11.68 -9.15
CA ASP A 101 25.68 -11.31 -8.22
C ASP A 101 25.25 -11.03 -6.76
N GLY A 102 24.20 -11.71 -6.29
CA GLY A 102 23.62 -11.51 -4.95
C GLY A 102 22.69 -10.31 -4.83
N GLU A 103 22.40 -9.63 -5.94
CA GLU A 103 21.45 -8.53 -6.07
C GLU A 103 20.20 -9.01 -6.82
N ILE A 104 19.09 -8.30 -6.66
CA ILE A 104 17.83 -8.58 -7.34
C ILE A 104 17.56 -7.48 -8.37
N TRP A 105 17.38 -7.90 -9.61
CA TRP A 105 17.23 -7.03 -10.78
C TRP A 105 15.87 -7.25 -11.45
N MET A 106 15.22 -6.16 -11.84
CA MET A 106 14.06 -6.17 -12.73
C MET A 106 14.53 -5.87 -14.15
N VAL A 107 14.35 -6.84 -15.05
CA VAL A 107 14.72 -6.75 -16.45
C VAL A 107 13.44 -6.72 -17.29
N LYS A 108 13.31 -5.75 -18.19
CA LYS A 108 12.11 -5.58 -19.01
C LYS A 108 12.47 -5.12 -20.42
N ASP A 109 11.77 -5.67 -21.40
CA ASP A 109 11.94 -5.34 -22.81
C ASP A 109 10.67 -4.70 -23.35
N CYS A 110 10.78 -3.45 -23.77
CA CYS A 110 9.71 -2.72 -24.44
C CYS A 110 9.86 -2.86 -25.96
N PRO A 111 8.80 -3.26 -26.70
CA PRO A 111 8.87 -3.37 -28.15
C PRO A 111 9.26 -2.08 -28.88
N THR A 112 9.01 -0.91 -28.28
CA THR A 112 9.28 0.41 -28.88
C THR A 112 10.53 1.09 -28.33
N HIS A 113 10.80 0.93 -27.04
CA HIS A 113 11.87 1.66 -26.35
C HIS A 113 13.08 0.81 -25.98
N GLY A 114 13.05 -0.48 -26.29
CA GLY A 114 14.17 -1.39 -26.07
C GLY A 114 14.26 -1.89 -24.63
N HIS A 115 15.50 -2.14 -24.20
CA HIS A 115 15.82 -2.88 -22.99
C HIS A 115 16.00 -1.95 -21.77
N PHE A 116 15.50 -2.37 -20.62
CA PHE A 116 15.70 -1.70 -19.34
C PHE A 116 16.03 -2.70 -18.24
N GLU A 117 16.96 -2.32 -17.36
CA GLU A 117 17.27 -3.06 -16.14
C GLU A 117 17.32 -2.09 -14.96
N ASP A 118 16.61 -2.43 -13.88
CA ASP A 118 16.58 -1.65 -12.65
C ASP A 118 16.90 -2.58 -11.47
N MET A 119 17.86 -2.19 -10.61
CA MET A 119 18.14 -2.95 -9.39
C MET A 119 17.02 -2.72 -8.35
N MET A 120 16.37 -3.80 -7.93
CA MET A 120 15.31 -3.77 -6.91
C MET A 120 15.86 -3.88 -5.49
N ALA A 121 16.91 -4.68 -5.29
CA ALA A 121 17.53 -4.88 -3.98
C ALA A 121 19.00 -5.26 -4.10
N ILE A 122 19.84 -4.68 -3.23
CA ILE A 122 21.28 -4.94 -3.16
C ILE A 122 21.64 -6.26 -2.46
N ASP A 123 20.69 -6.89 -1.76
CA ASP A 123 20.91 -8.13 -1.02
C ASP A 123 19.73 -9.09 -1.23
N SER A 124 19.99 -10.14 -2.00
CA SER A 124 19.03 -11.18 -2.34
C SER A 124 18.55 -11.94 -1.11
N LYS A 125 19.43 -12.21 -0.13
CA LYS A 125 19.09 -12.96 1.09
C LYS A 125 18.16 -12.16 1.97
N PHE A 126 18.41 -10.85 2.10
CA PHE A 126 17.52 -9.97 2.84
C PHE A 126 16.14 -9.90 2.19
N LEU A 127 16.06 -9.74 0.87
CA LEU A 127 14.77 -9.70 0.19
C LEU A 127 14.05 -11.06 0.25
N THR A 128 14.76 -12.19 0.15
CA THR A 128 14.18 -13.53 0.37
C THR A 128 13.60 -13.66 1.78
N HIS A 129 14.27 -13.12 2.80
CA HIS A 129 13.73 -13.11 4.15
C HIS A 129 12.43 -12.29 4.24
N ILE A 130 12.39 -11.10 3.63
CA ILE A 130 11.18 -10.27 3.57
C ILE A 130 10.02 -11.03 2.91
N GLU A 131 10.26 -11.69 1.78
CA GLU A 131 9.23 -12.48 1.09
C GLU A 131 8.75 -13.69 1.89
N ALA A 132 9.66 -14.37 2.60
CA ALA A 132 9.30 -15.47 3.50
C ALA A 132 8.39 -15.01 4.65
N MET A 133 8.57 -13.76 5.10
CA MET A 133 7.73 -13.13 6.12
C MET A 133 6.39 -12.62 5.59
N PHE A 134 6.13 -12.67 4.28
CA PHE A 134 4.85 -12.23 3.72
C PHE A 134 3.69 -13.09 4.23
N PRO A 135 2.76 -12.51 5.02
CA PRO A 135 1.72 -13.26 5.72
C PRO A 135 0.54 -13.68 4.81
N GLY A 136 0.63 -13.43 3.51
CA GLY A 136 -0.46 -13.59 2.54
C GLY A 136 -1.32 -12.33 2.40
N ARG A 137 -2.00 -12.23 1.25
CA ARG A 137 -2.96 -11.17 0.93
C ARG A 137 -4.06 -11.10 2.00
N ASP A 138 -4.47 -9.88 2.33
CA ASP A 138 -5.57 -9.68 3.29
C ASP A 138 -6.94 -9.87 2.62
N ILE A 139 -8.02 -9.62 3.36
CA ILE A 139 -9.39 -9.58 2.84
C ILE A 139 -9.44 -8.65 1.61
N PRO A 140 -10.01 -9.11 0.48
CA PRO A 140 -10.21 -8.25 -0.68
C PRO A 140 -11.01 -6.98 -0.31
N ALA A 141 -10.58 -5.84 -0.84
CA ALA A 141 -11.32 -4.60 -0.70
C ALA A 141 -12.78 -4.78 -1.18
N HIS A 142 -13.71 -4.14 -0.48
CA HIS A 142 -15.15 -4.12 -0.74
C HIS A 142 -15.71 -2.78 -0.31
N ASN A 143 -16.84 -2.38 -0.91
CA ASN A 143 -17.34 -1.01 -0.86
C ASN A 143 -16.33 -0.02 -1.44
N ASP A 144 -15.70 -0.43 -2.55
CA ASP A 144 -14.50 0.21 -3.11
C ASP A 144 -14.61 0.42 -4.63
N GLU A 145 -15.78 0.14 -5.21
CA GLU A 145 -16.01 0.15 -6.67
C GLU A 145 -15.70 1.51 -7.31
N LYS A 146 -15.89 2.60 -6.57
CA LYS A 146 -15.71 3.96 -7.07
C LYS A 146 -14.36 4.58 -6.72
N LEU A 147 -13.60 4.01 -5.78
CA LEU A 147 -12.40 4.66 -5.27
C LEU A 147 -11.12 4.10 -5.90
N HIS A 148 -10.84 2.81 -5.73
CA HIS A 148 -9.69 2.19 -6.38
C HIS A 148 -10.00 1.79 -7.83
N ASN A 149 -10.31 2.77 -8.68
CA ASN A 149 -10.52 2.57 -10.11
C ASN A 149 -9.29 3.02 -10.91
N HIS A 150 -8.20 2.26 -10.82
CA HIS A 150 -6.89 2.61 -11.38
C HIS A 150 -6.43 1.64 -12.48
N GLY A 151 -7.36 1.09 -13.25
CA GLY A 151 -7.05 0.15 -14.33
C GLY A 151 -6.24 -1.06 -13.84
N SER A 152 -5.10 -1.35 -14.49
CA SER A 152 -4.18 -2.43 -14.09
C SER A 152 -3.58 -2.26 -12.69
N SER A 153 -3.51 -1.03 -12.19
CA SER A 153 -2.97 -0.69 -10.87
C SER A 153 -4.04 -0.66 -9.75
N THR A 154 -5.26 -1.12 -10.05
CA THR A 154 -6.36 -1.22 -9.07
C THR A 154 -5.93 -1.97 -7.81
N ILE A 155 -6.03 -1.31 -6.67
CA ILE A 155 -5.67 -1.85 -5.35
C ILE A 155 -6.75 -2.85 -4.92
N LYS A 156 -6.37 -4.12 -4.76
CA LYS A 156 -7.31 -5.20 -4.39
C LYS A 156 -7.23 -5.61 -2.92
N TYR A 157 -6.08 -5.35 -2.27
CA TYR A 157 -5.77 -5.83 -0.94
C TYR A 157 -5.05 -4.75 -0.14
N GLY A 158 -5.33 -4.63 1.15
CA GLY A 158 -4.66 -3.68 2.04
C GLY A 158 -5.03 -3.92 3.51
N ARG A 159 -4.16 -3.50 4.43
CA ARG A 159 -4.37 -3.65 5.89
C ARG A 159 -4.76 -2.34 6.60
N GLY A 160 -5.08 -1.31 5.82
CA GLY A 160 -5.27 0.07 6.29
C GLY A 160 -4.00 0.87 6.02
N SER A 161 -4.16 1.93 5.24
CA SER A 161 -3.15 2.95 4.97
C SER A 161 -3.45 4.19 5.81
N VAL A 162 -2.42 5.02 6.01
CA VAL A 162 -2.62 6.41 6.40
C VAL A 162 -3.12 7.14 5.16
N LEU A 163 -4.27 7.81 5.27
CA LEU A 163 -4.75 8.71 4.23
C LEU A 163 -4.00 10.03 4.41
N THR A 164 -3.08 10.33 3.51
CA THR A 164 -2.43 11.64 3.48
C THR A 164 -3.24 12.58 2.61
N VAL A 165 -3.63 13.74 3.15
CA VAL A 165 -4.38 14.77 2.42
C VAL A 165 -3.57 16.06 2.45
N ASP A 166 -3.09 16.46 1.28
CA ASP A 166 -2.39 17.72 1.09
C ASP A 166 -3.42 18.84 0.99
N LEU A 167 -3.55 19.64 2.05
CA LEU A 167 -4.57 20.70 2.09
C LEU A 167 -4.21 21.88 1.19
N THR A 168 -2.92 22.13 1.03
CA THR A 168 -2.38 23.22 0.23
C THR A 168 -0.95 22.89 -0.18
N ASN A 169 -0.51 23.32 -1.35
CA ASN A 169 0.90 23.28 -1.74
C ASN A 169 1.68 24.52 -1.26
N ARG A 170 1.07 25.47 -0.56
CA ARG A 170 1.78 26.62 0.02
C ARG A 170 2.61 26.18 1.22
N CYS A 171 3.82 26.73 1.38
CA CYS A 171 4.65 26.51 2.56
C CYS A 171 5.27 27.81 3.07
N ASN A 172 5.33 27.99 4.39
CA ASN A 172 6.03 29.10 5.04
C ASN A 172 7.55 28.87 5.20
N MET A 173 8.05 27.74 4.69
CA MET A 173 9.48 27.39 4.63
C MET A 173 9.91 27.00 3.21
N MET A 174 11.22 26.99 2.96
CA MET A 174 11.83 26.47 1.73
C MET A 174 13.01 25.58 2.10
N CYS A 175 12.72 24.32 2.43
CA CYS A 175 13.72 23.38 2.90
C CYS A 175 14.41 22.69 1.71
N ASP A 176 15.75 22.70 1.67
CA ASP A 176 16.53 21.96 0.65
C ASP A 176 16.15 20.47 0.52
N PRO A 177 15.85 19.72 1.61
CA PRO A 177 15.44 18.31 1.48
C PRO A 177 13.95 18.11 1.20
N CYS A 178 13.20 19.12 0.75
CA CYS A 178 11.75 19.01 0.53
C CYS A 178 11.43 18.12 -0.69
N PHE A 179 10.91 16.91 -0.45
CA PHE A 179 10.49 16.00 -1.52
C PHE A 179 9.28 16.53 -2.33
N MET A 180 8.41 17.32 -1.70
CA MET A 180 7.21 17.85 -2.35
C MET A 180 7.46 19.10 -3.21
N ASP A 181 8.61 19.75 -3.00
CA ASP A 181 8.98 21.02 -3.63
C ASP A 181 7.84 22.06 -3.69
N ALA A 182 7.17 22.22 -2.54
CA ALA A 182 5.85 22.81 -2.43
C ALA A 182 5.76 24.24 -3.02
N ASN A 183 6.81 25.04 -2.89
CA ASN A 183 6.86 26.41 -3.39
C ASN A 183 7.33 26.56 -4.86
N GLN A 184 7.77 25.49 -5.54
CA GLN A 184 8.35 25.57 -6.90
C GLN A 184 7.39 25.13 -8.03
N VAL A 185 6.16 24.75 -7.71
CA VAL A 185 5.20 24.21 -8.71
C VAL A 185 4.62 25.27 -9.66
N GLY A 186 4.84 26.56 -9.39
CA GLY A 186 4.41 27.67 -10.26
C GLY A 186 2.91 27.99 -10.25
N PHE A 187 2.11 27.26 -9.47
CA PHE A 187 0.68 27.52 -9.20
C PHE A 187 0.33 27.17 -7.75
N VAL A 188 -0.78 27.69 -7.25
CA VAL A 188 -1.32 27.30 -5.94
C VAL A 188 -2.42 26.27 -6.14
N HIS A 189 -2.27 25.12 -5.47
CA HIS A 189 -3.30 24.13 -5.30
C HIS A 189 -3.72 24.13 -3.82
N GLU A 190 -4.96 24.53 -3.55
CA GLU A 190 -5.53 24.60 -2.22
C GLU A 190 -6.93 24.00 -2.28
N LEU A 191 -7.19 22.98 -1.45
CA LEU A 191 -8.47 22.29 -1.44
C LEU A 191 -9.54 23.18 -0.82
N SER A 192 -10.73 23.20 -1.43
CA SER A 192 -11.90 23.77 -0.76
C SER A 192 -12.35 22.86 0.39
N PHE A 193 -13.11 23.40 1.35
CA PHE A 193 -13.65 22.57 2.41
C PHE A 193 -14.60 21.47 1.91
N ASP A 194 -15.28 21.69 0.77
CA ASP A 194 -16.14 20.68 0.16
C ASP A 194 -15.31 19.52 -0.40
N ASP A 195 -14.19 19.79 -1.07
CA ASP A 195 -13.25 18.77 -1.54
C ASP A 195 -12.70 17.95 -0.36
N VAL A 196 -12.33 18.62 0.73
CA VAL A 196 -11.83 17.96 1.95
C VAL A 196 -12.88 17.01 2.52
N LYS A 197 -14.14 17.43 2.62
CA LYS A 197 -15.23 16.56 3.11
C LYS A 197 -15.43 15.38 2.17
N GLU A 198 -15.46 15.60 0.87
CA GLU A 198 -15.63 14.55 -0.13
C GLU A 198 -14.53 13.49 -0.03
N ILE A 199 -13.26 13.92 0.04
CA ILE A 199 -12.11 13.02 0.21
C ILE A 199 -12.26 12.17 1.48
N LEU A 200 -12.60 12.83 2.61
CA LEU A 200 -12.72 12.16 3.90
C LEU A 200 -13.89 11.17 3.94
N ASP A 201 -15.04 11.53 3.36
CA ASP A 201 -16.24 10.71 3.30
C ASP A 201 -16.07 9.51 2.36
N ASN A 202 -15.45 9.72 1.20
CA ASN A 202 -15.17 8.66 0.24
C ASN A 202 -14.19 7.64 0.83
N ALA A 203 -13.10 8.09 1.44
CA ALA A 203 -12.07 7.20 1.99
C ALA A 203 -12.57 6.38 3.20
N ILE A 204 -13.42 6.94 4.06
CA ILE A 204 -13.94 6.21 5.23
C ILE A 204 -15.00 5.16 4.88
N SER A 205 -15.55 5.20 3.66
CA SER A 205 -16.56 4.24 3.19
C SER A 205 -15.98 2.86 2.85
N ILE A 206 -14.69 2.78 2.51
CA ILE A 206 -14.01 1.54 2.09
C ILE A 206 -13.96 0.53 3.24
N LYS A 207 -14.05 -0.76 2.88
CA LYS A 207 -13.72 -1.86 3.78
C LYS A 207 -12.74 -2.85 3.13
N PRO A 208 -11.86 -3.51 3.90
CA PRO A 208 -11.70 -3.42 5.35
C PRO A 208 -11.02 -2.12 5.81
N ARG A 209 -11.50 -1.52 6.91
CA ARG A 209 -10.94 -0.28 7.51
C ARG A 209 -10.51 -0.45 8.97
N ARG A 210 -9.46 -1.23 9.21
CA ARG A 210 -9.02 -1.65 10.57
C ARG A 210 -8.81 -0.47 11.51
N GLN A 211 -7.97 0.48 11.11
CA GLN A 211 -7.65 1.69 11.86
C GLN A 211 -7.45 2.82 10.86
N MET A 212 -8.54 3.36 10.32
CA MET A 212 -8.41 4.49 9.40
C MET A 212 -7.85 5.70 10.14
N SER A 213 -6.76 6.25 9.61
CA SER A 213 -6.08 7.44 10.11
C SER A 213 -5.83 8.42 8.97
N VAL A 214 -6.09 9.69 9.20
CA VAL A 214 -5.76 10.76 8.26
C VAL A 214 -4.55 11.54 8.77
N GLN A 215 -3.65 11.90 7.85
CA GLN A 215 -2.55 12.83 8.06
C GLN A 215 -2.76 14.02 7.13
N PHE A 216 -3.02 15.19 7.69
CA PHE A 216 -3.02 16.43 6.92
C PHE A 216 -1.57 16.85 6.67
N SER A 217 -1.25 17.11 5.41
CA SER A 217 0.08 17.49 4.93
C SER A 217 -0.05 18.54 3.80
N GLY A 218 0.92 18.58 2.88
CA GLY A 218 1.01 19.51 1.76
C GLY A 218 2.38 20.18 1.68
N GLY A 219 2.38 21.47 1.40
CA GLY A 219 3.44 22.34 1.92
C GLY A 219 3.33 22.40 3.45
N GLU A 220 2.85 23.51 3.99
CA GLU A 220 2.54 23.63 5.42
C GLU A 220 1.01 23.52 5.61
N PRO A 221 0.45 22.41 6.14
CA PRO A 221 -1.01 22.26 6.28
C PRO A 221 -1.66 23.33 7.17
N THR A 222 -0.96 23.85 8.18
CA THR A 222 -1.54 24.76 9.18
C THR A 222 -1.85 26.15 8.65
N ILE A 223 -1.31 26.54 7.49
CA ILE A 223 -1.66 27.82 6.83
C ILE A 223 -2.91 27.71 5.96
N SER A 224 -3.41 26.49 5.68
CA SER A 224 -4.69 26.32 4.99
C SER A 224 -5.81 26.92 5.83
N PRO A 225 -6.73 27.71 5.24
CA PRO A 225 -7.86 28.29 5.97
C PRO A 225 -8.79 27.22 6.56
N HIS A 226 -8.76 25.99 6.01
CA HIS A 226 -9.64 24.90 6.39
C HIS A 226 -9.01 23.90 7.37
N PHE A 227 -7.75 24.09 7.79
CA PHE A 227 -7.03 23.10 8.62
C PHE A 227 -7.81 22.68 9.88
N ILE A 228 -8.26 23.64 10.67
CA ILE A 228 -8.99 23.37 11.92
C ILE A 228 -10.35 22.71 11.64
N GLU A 229 -11.03 23.11 10.56
CA GLU A 229 -12.31 22.54 10.16
C GLU A 229 -12.16 21.10 9.66
N ALA A 230 -11.12 20.83 8.87
CA ALA A 230 -10.76 19.51 8.38
C ALA A 230 -10.46 18.55 9.53
N VAL A 231 -9.70 18.98 10.55
CA VAL A 231 -9.43 18.19 11.76
C VAL A 231 -10.72 17.86 12.51
N LYS A 232 -11.60 18.85 12.72
CA LYS A 232 -12.90 18.63 13.38
C LYS A 232 -13.77 17.67 12.59
N TYR A 233 -13.83 17.82 11.27
CA TYR A 233 -14.65 17.00 10.40
C TYR A 233 -14.15 15.55 10.35
N ALA A 234 -12.84 15.32 10.19
CA ALA A 234 -12.25 13.99 10.23
C ALA A 234 -12.59 13.24 11.54
N ARG A 235 -12.54 13.93 12.69
CA ARG A 235 -12.98 13.35 13.97
C ARG A 235 -14.48 13.02 13.97
N LYS A 236 -15.31 13.93 13.45
CA LYS A 236 -16.77 13.77 13.37
C LYS A 236 -17.16 12.54 12.54
N VAL A 237 -16.53 12.31 11.39
CA VAL A 237 -16.91 11.20 10.49
C VAL A 237 -16.35 9.84 10.95
N GLY A 238 -15.35 9.84 11.85
CA GLY A 238 -14.95 8.64 12.59
C GLY A 238 -13.52 8.15 12.31
N TYR A 239 -12.61 9.02 11.91
CA TYR A 239 -11.18 8.69 11.81
C TYR A 239 -10.59 8.45 13.21
N ASN A 240 -9.93 7.30 13.39
CA ASN A 240 -9.36 6.90 14.68
C ASN A 240 -8.18 7.80 15.07
N SER A 241 -7.28 8.07 14.11
CA SER A 241 -6.16 9.01 14.30
C SER A 241 -6.26 10.13 13.27
N VAL A 242 -6.03 11.35 13.73
CA VAL A 242 -5.96 12.57 12.90
C VAL A 242 -4.64 13.21 13.26
N GLN A 243 -3.75 13.28 12.29
CA GLN A 243 -2.36 13.69 12.40
C GLN A 243 -2.11 14.92 11.53
N CYS A 244 -1.05 15.65 11.83
CA CYS A 244 -0.58 16.78 11.06
C CYS A 244 0.93 16.59 10.82
N ALA A 245 1.38 16.73 9.57
CA ALA A 245 2.79 16.87 9.23
C ALA A 245 3.08 18.36 8.98
N THR A 246 3.71 19.03 9.96
CA THR A 246 4.06 20.47 10.00
C THR A 246 5.48 20.60 10.50
#